data_AF-A0A7J8R373-F1
#
_entry.id   AF-A0A7J8R373-F1
#
_cell.length_a   1.000
_cell.length_b   1.000
_cell.length_c   1.000
_cell.angle_alpha   90.00
_cell.angle_beta   90.00
_cell.angle_gamma   90.00
#
_symmetry.space_group_name_H-M   'P 1'
#
loop_
_entity.id
_entity.type
_entity.pdbx_description
1 polymer ?
#
loop_
_entity_poly.entity_id
_entity_poly.type
_entity_poly.pdbx_seq_one_letter_code
_entity_poly.pdbx_strand_id
1 'polypeptide(L)'
;MGSHPDSKTSIWKTNISMLVLRSNPLRFKIVRLSDSRYDAVDLVSDSDSESEYSDEEDVSWHCEIFDSKSWEWKQSDDLNLTYYDSFKNTQDVSACGGLHWLMFNHEQDKYTILSFEGDKEERGMTSLPDSLGEKIVRVRSPMCHSKGNSG
;
A
#
# COMPACT_ATOMS: atom_id res chain seq x y z
N MET A 1 14.23 -2.46 -40.66
CA MET A 1 14.35 -1.59 -39.48
C MET A 1 13.07 -1.72 -38.70
N GLY A 2 13.07 -2.56 -37.65
CA GLY A 2 11.91 -2.72 -36.76
C GLY A 2 12.07 -1.75 -35.61
N SER A 3 11.19 -0.77 -35.51
CA SER A 3 11.09 0.09 -34.33
C SER A 3 10.47 -0.73 -33.20
N HIS A 4 11.27 -1.03 -32.18
CA HIS A 4 10.78 -1.49 -30.89
C HIS A 4 9.85 -0.40 -30.32
N PRO A 5 8.65 -0.71 -29.84
CA PRO A 5 7.94 0.23 -29.00
C PRO A 5 8.74 0.33 -27.71
N ASP A 6 9.26 1.53 -27.45
CA ASP A 6 9.86 1.88 -26.17
C ASP A 6 8.71 1.90 -25.16
N SER A 7 8.43 0.74 -24.54
CA SER A 7 7.48 0.63 -23.45
C SER A 7 8.09 1.37 -22.27
N LYS A 8 7.84 2.67 -22.20
CA LYS A 8 8.15 3.52 -21.06
C LYS A 8 7.43 2.91 -19.87
N THR A 9 8.15 2.12 -19.07
CA THR A 9 7.58 1.39 -17.94
C THR A 9 7.06 2.41 -16.94
N SER A 10 5.76 2.68 -16.96
CA SER A 10 5.10 3.41 -15.89
C SER A 10 5.30 2.62 -14.60
N ILE A 11 6.00 3.20 -13.64
CA ILE A 11 6.24 2.58 -12.34
C ILE A 11 4.94 2.74 -11.53
N TRP A 12 4.02 1.79 -11.72
CA TRP A 12 2.90 1.51 -10.83
C TRP A 12 3.35 1.48 -9.36
N LYS A 13 2.79 2.36 -8.53
CA LYS A 13 2.93 2.25 -7.07
C LYS A 13 1.99 1.15 -6.61
N THR A 14 2.58 0.05 -6.13
CA THR A 14 1.81 -1.10 -5.65
C THR A 14 2.38 -1.59 -4.33
N ASN A 15 1.51 -1.75 -3.35
CA ASN A 15 1.83 -2.46 -2.11
C ASN A 15 1.20 -3.85 -2.18
N ILE A 16 2.01 -4.88 -1.95
CA ILE A 16 1.57 -6.28 -1.95
C ILE A 16 1.95 -6.87 -0.60
N SER A 17 0.95 -7.43 0.08
CA SER A 17 1.08 -7.92 1.45
C SER A 17 0.42 -9.29 1.56
N MET A 18 0.98 -10.17 2.39
CA MET A 18 0.47 -11.52 2.59
C MET A 18 0.07 -11.73 4.05
N LEU A 19 -1.19 -12.12 4.25
CA LEU A 19 -1.72 -12.45 5.56
C LEU A 19 -1.84 -13.96 5.72
N VAL A 20 -1.11 -14.54 6.66
CA VAL A 20 -1.22 -15.96 7.01
C VAL A 20 -2.31 -16.14 8.07
N LEU A 21 -3.39 -16.83 7.70
CA LEU A 21 -4.55 -17.10 8.57
C LEU A 21 -4.38 -18.40 9.36
N ARG A 22 -3.74 -19.41 8.77
CA ARG A 22 -3.49 -20.73 9.39
C ARG A 22 -2.31 -21.40 8.70
N SER A 23 -1.53 -22.22 9.42
CA SER A 23 -0.34 -22.88 8.87
C SER A 23 -0.54 -24.35 8.43
N ASN A 24 -1.56 -25.06 8.93
CA ASN A 24 -1.80 -26.46 8.58
C ASN A 24 -3.31 -26.85 8.54
N PRO A 25 -3.94 -26.99 7.36
CA PRO A 25 -3.36 -26.66 6.05
C PRO A 25 -3.10 -25.16 5.97
N LEU A 26 -2.14 -24.76 5.13
CA LEU A 26 -1.80 -23.36 4.92
C LEU A 26 -3.02 -22.61 4.36
N ARG A 27 -3.42 -21.54 5.04
CA ARG A 27 -4.49 -20.61 4.66
C ARG A 27 -3.91 -19.22 4.71
N PHE A 28 -3.99 -18.51 3.61
CA PHE A 28 -3.51 -17.14 3.49
C PHE A 28 -4.37 -16.32 2.56
N LYS A 29 -4.26 -15.00 2.68
CA LYS A 29 -4.75 -14.03 1.71
C LYS A 29 -3.58 -13.18 1.22
N ILE A 30 -3.66 -12.71 -0.02
CA ILE A 30 -2.74 -11.70 -0.56
C ILE A 30 -3.56 -10.46 -0.81
N VAL A 31 -3.13 -9.33 -0.25
CA VAL A 31 -3.76 -8.02 -0.45
C VAL A 31 -2.85 -7.19 -1.35
N ARG A 32 -3.41 -6.67 -2.44
CA ARG A 32 -2.76 -5.75 -3.37
C ARG A 32 -3.47 -4.41 -3.32
N LEU A 33 -2.69 -3.35 -3.11
CA LEU A 33 -3.13 -1.96 -3.19
C LEU A 33 -2.38 -1.31 -4.35
N SER A 34 -3.08 -0.80 -5.37
CA SER A 34 -2.47 -0.09 -6.51
C SER A 34 -3.09 1.29 -6.71
N ASP A 35 -2.25 2.28 -6.99
CA ASP A 35 -2.66 3.68 -7.23
C ASP A 35 -3.41 3.80 -8.57
N SER A 36 -4.69 4.17 -8.54
CA SER A 36 -5.56 4.16 -9.73
C SER A 36 -5.32 5.34 -10.68
N ARG A 37 -4.56 6.36 -10.25
CA ARG A 37 -4.23 7.53 -11.09
C ARG A 37 -3.43 7.15 -12.34
N TYR A 38 -2.79 6.00 -12.32
CA TYR A 38 -1.99 5.51 -13.43
C TYR A 38 -2.77 4.60 -14.39
N ASP A 39 -4.05 4.34 -14.14
CA ASP A 39 -4.88 3.54 -15.05
C ASP A 39 -5.33 4.32 -16.29
N ALA A 40 -5.32 5.66 -16.22
CA ALA A 40 -5.80 6.55 -17.29
C ALA A 40 -4.74 6.94 -18.34
N VAL A 41 -3.45 6.61 -18.15
CA VAL A 41 -2.38 7.09 -19.05
C VAL A 41 -2.24 6.29 -20.36
N ASP A 42 -3.08 5.26 -20.56
CA ASP A 42 -3.11 4.46 -21.80
C ASP A 42 -4.25 4.87 -22.75
N LEU A 43 -5.04 5.89 -22.38
CA LEU A 43 -6.05 6.49 -23.25
C LEU A 43 -5.64 7.94 -23.59
N VAL A 44 -5.08 8.08 -24.79
CA VAL A 44 -4.86 9.31 -25.56
C VAL A 44 -3.94 10.39 -24.96
N SER A 45 -2.63 10.26 -25.25
CA SER A 45 -1.87 11.44 -25.68
C SER A 45 -2.50 11.97 -26.96
N ASP A 46 -3.36 12.98 -26.84
CA ASP A 46 -3.62 14.03 -27.84
C ASP A 46 -4.73 14.94 -27.32
N SER A 47 -4.42 15.79 -26.34
CA SER A 47 -5.20 17.01 -26.10
C SER A 47 -4.38 17.99 -25.27
N ASP A 48 -4.09 19.15 -25.85
CA ASP A 48 -3.66 20.38 -25.19
C ASP A 48 -4.75 20.88 -24.22
N SER A 49 -5.08 20.07 -23.21
CA SER A 49 -5.92 20.47 -22.10
C SER A 49 -4.99 20.84 -20.97
N GLU A 50 -4.68 22.12 -20.85
CA GLU A 50 -4.24 22.74 -19.60
C GLU A 50 -5.27 22.36 -18.53
N SER A 51 -5.05 21.25 -17.84
CA SER A 51 -5.85 20.90 -16.67
C SER A 51 -5.55 22.00 -15.64
N GLU A 52 -6.57 22.84 -15.40
CA GLU A 52 -6.57 23.74 -14.26
C GLU A 52 -6.28 22.88 -13.03
N TYR A 53 -5.11 23.10 -12.42
CA TYR A 53 -4.64 22.40 -11.25
C TYR A 53 -5.68 22.56 -10.13
N SER A 54 -6.58 21.59 -10.01
CA SER A 54 -7.48 21.48 -8.89
C SER A 54 -6.67 20.79 -7.78
N ASP A 55 -6.22 21.58 -6.81
CA ASP A 55 -5.32 21.18 -5.71
C ASP A 55 -5.91 20.14 -4.72
N GLU A 56 -7.03 19.47 -5.06
CA GLU A 56 -7.81 18.66 -4.11
C GLU A 56 -8.36 17.36 -4.72
N GLU A 57 -7.58 16.64 -5.54
CA GLU A 57 -8.04 15.34 -6.03
C GLU A 57 -7.75 14.22 -5.01
N ASP A 58 -8.83 13.64 -4.47
CA ASP A 58 -8.79 12.37 -3.76
C ASP A 58 -8.11 11.31 -4.63
N VAL A 59 -7.13 10.61 -4.05
CA VAL A 59 -6.39 9.53 -4.70
C VAL A 59 -7.07 8.21 -4.35
N SER A 60 -7.72 7.60 -5.34
CA SER A 60 -8.27 6.26 -5.19
C SER A 60 -7.19 5.19 -5.39
N TRP A 61 -7.26 4.13 -4.57
CA TRP A 61 -6.38 2.97 -4.63
C TRP A 61 -7.22 1.70 -4.81
N HIS A 62 -6.90 0.93 -5.83
CA HIS A 62 -7.59 -0.33 -6.10
C HIS A 62 -7.24 -1.40 -5.07
N CYS A 63 -8.31 -1.90 -4.43
CA CYS A 63 -8.40 -3.03 -3.52
C CYS A 63 -8.46 -4.40 -4.18
N GLU A 64 -7.40 -5.20 -4.27
CA GLU A 64 -7.55 -6.63 -4.67
C GLU A 64 -7.12 -7.61 -3.59
N ILE A 65 -7.91 -8.67 -3.43
CA ILE A 65 -7.70 -9.71 -2.43
C ILE A 65 -7.72 -11.07 -3.12
N PHE A 66 -6.62 -11.80 -3.00
CA PHE A 66 -6.55 -13.22 -3.31
C PHE A 66 -6.90 -14.03 -2.07
N ASP A 67 -7.80 -15.00 -2.19
CA ASP A 67 -8.08 -15.97 -1.12
C ASP A 67 -7.61 -17.37 -1.52
N SER A 68 -6.69 -17.93 -0.75
CA SER A 68 -6.24 -19.32 -0.91
C SER A 68 -7.35 -20.38 -0.75
N LYS A 69 -8.59 -20.01 -0.32
CA LYS A 69 -9.76 -20.94 -0.19
C LYS A 69 -10.38 -21.25 -1.52
N SER A 70 -10.79 -20.18 -2.18
CA SER A 70 -11.43 -20.22 -3.47
C SER A 70 -10.39 -20.28 -4.58
N TRP A 71 -9.16 -19.86 -4.28
CA TRP A 71 -8.08 -19.70 -5.25
C TRP A 71 -8.42 -18.63 -6.29
N GLU A 72 -9.11 -17.57 -5.84
CA GLU A 72 -9.66 -16.52 -6.69
C GLU A 72 -9.18 -15.14 -6.20
N TRP A 73 -9.02 -14.24 -7.16
CA TRP A 73 -8.90 -12.81 -6.91
C TRP A 73 -10.28 -12.18 -6.90
N LYS A 74 -10.52 -11.29 -5.94
CA LYS A 74 -11.68 -10.40 -5.95
C LYS A 74 -11.23 -8.97 -5.76
N GLN A 75 -11.91 -8.07 -6.44
CA GLN A 75 -11.83 -6.65 -6.15
C GLN A 75 -12.69 -6.37 -4.91
N SER A 76 -12.12 -5.64 -3.97
CA SER A 76 -12.73 -5.12 -2.75
C SER A 76 -12.92 -3.61 -2.91
N ASP A 77 -13.63 -2.97 -1.99
CA ASP A 77 -13.88 -1.53 -2.05
C ASP A 77 -12.57 -0.75 -2.22
N ASP A 78 -12.60 0.25 -3.09
CA ASP A 78 -11.47 1.12 -3.34
C ASP A 78 -11.14 1.91 -2.07
N LEU A 79 -9.86 2.10 -1.83
CA LEU A 79 -9.37 2.92 -0.73
C LEU A 79 -9.22 4.35 -1.22
N ASN A 80 -10.06 5.24 -0.73
CA ASN A 80 -9.93 6.68 -0.97
C ASN A 80 -8.95 7.27 0.05
N LEU A 81 -7.85 7.80 -0.45
CA LEU A 81 -6.86 8.53 0.30
C LEU A 81 -6.85 9.98 -0.17
N THR A 82 -6.47 10.91 0.69
CA THR A 82 -6.26 12.29 0.25
C THR A 82 -4.96 12.39 -0.54
N TYR A 83 -4.79 13.43 -1.34
CA TYR A 83 -3.51 13.74 -2.00
C TYR A 83 -2.32 13.80 -1.02
N TYR A 84 -2.60 14.22 0.22
CA TYR A 84 -1.62 14.36 1.28
C TYR A 84 -1.26 13.05 1.98
N ASP A 85 -1.99 11.96 1.73
CA ASP A 85 -1.68 10.66 2.31
C ASP A 85 -0.64 9.91 1.49
N SER A 86 0.38 9.39 2.17
CA SER A 86 1.44 8.61 1.52
C SER A 86 1.85 7.42 2.36
N PHE A 87 2.06 6.26 1.72
CA PHE A 87 2.68 5.11 2.35
C PHE A 87 4.13 5.43 2.69
N LYS A 88 4.52 5.28 3.96
CA LYS A 88 5.88 5.60 4.43
C LYS A 88 6.90 4.58 3.93
N ASN A 89 6.48 3.33 3.80
CA ASN A 89 7.28 2.19 3.36
C ASN A 89 6.38 1.24 2.56
N THR A 90 6.99 0.41 1.71
CA THR A 90 6.31 -0.68 1.00
C THR A 90 6.07 -1.90 1.89
N GLN A 91 6.73 -1.98 3.06
CA GLN A 91 6.57 -3.09 4.00
C GLN A 91 5.36 -2.89 4.90
N ASP A 92 4.49 -3.89 4.91
CA ASP A 92 3.45 -4.07 5.91
C ASP A 92 3.94 -4.81 7.16
N VAL A 93 3.13 -4.75 8.20
CA VAL A 93 3.24 -5.58 9.39
C VAL A 93 2.01 -6.46 9.49
N SER A 94 2.20 -7.77 9.53
CA SER A 94 1.13 -8.70 9.91
C SER A 94 1.14 -8.92 11.43
N ALA A 95 0.05 -8.54 12.09
CA ALA A 95 -0.14 -8.71 13.52
C ALA A 95 -1.63 -8.83 13.85
N CYS A 96 -1.97 -9.49 14.96
CA CYS A 96 -3.34 -9.53 15.49
C CYS A 96 -4.43 -9.99 14.50
N GLY A 97 -4.11 -10.82 13.52
CA GLY A 97 -5.07 -11.28 12.49
C GLY A 97 -5.23 -10.33 11.30
N GLY A 98 -4.48 -9.23 11.26
CA GLY A 98 -4.56 -8.23 10.20
C GLY A 98 -3.22 -7.88 9.57
N LEU A 99 -3.31 -6.98 8.59
CA LEU A 99 -2.18 -6.30 7.94
C LEU A 99 -2.24 -4.82 8.30
N HIS A 100 -1.08 -4.22 8.56
CA HIS A 100 -0.96 -2.84 8.97
C HIS A 100 0.10 -2.13 8.13
N TRP A 101 -0.27 -1.02 7.53
CA TRP A 101 0.63 -0.14 6.78
C TRP A 101 0.77 1.19 7.52
N LEU A 102 2.01 1.66 7.64
CA LEU A 102 2.29 2.98 8.16
C LEU A 102 2.16 4.02 7.04
N MET A 103 1.26 4.97 7.24
CA MET A 103 1.03 6.09 6.35
C MET A 103 1.41 7.41 7.03
N PHE A 104 1.66 8.42 6.22
CA PHE A 104 1.95 9.77 6.66
C PHE A 104 1.10 10.75 5.87
N ASN A 105 0.36 11.58 6.61
CA ASN A 105 -0.44 12.67 6.07
C ASN A 105 0.38 13.97 6.15
N HIS A 106 0.70 14.53 4.98
CA HIS A 106 1.55 15.72 4.86
C HIS A 106 0.86 17.03 5.27
N GLU A 107 -0.48 17.08 5.21
CA GLU A 107 -1.25 18.26 5.61
C GLU A 107 -1.31 18.38 7.14
N GLN A 108 -1.60 17.27 7.82
CA GLN A 108 -1.73 17.22 9.28
C GLN A 108 -0.39 16.99 9.99
N ASP A 109 0.69 16.74 9.24
CA ASP A 109 2.03 16.37 9.74
C ASP A 109 1.98 15.20 10.75
N LYS A 110 1.19 14.17 10.42
CA LYS A 110 0.89 13.05 11.33
C LYS A 110 0.97 11.70 10.67
N TYR A 111 1.34 10.70 11.46
CA TYR A 111 1.30 9.31 11.04
C TYR A 111 -0.06 8.67 11.33
N THR A 112 -0.52 7.88 10.36
CA THR A 112 -1.73 7.06 10.48
C THR A 112 -1.38 5.61 10.18
N ILE A 113 -2.17 4.69 10.72
CA ILE A 113 -2.08 3.26 10.43
C ILE A 113 -3.31 2.89 9.62
N LEU A 114 -3.09 2.44 8.38
CA LEU A 114 -4.10 1.71 7.64
C LEU A 114 -4.05 0.25 8.11
N SER A 115 -5.19 -0.27 8.54
CA SER A 115 -5.33 -1.66 8.98
C SER A 115 -6.31 -2.39 8.08
N PHE A 116 -6.00 -3.65 7.77
CA PHE A 116 -6.89 -4.59 7.11
C PHE A 116 -7.09 -5.80 8.01
N GLU A 117 -8.34 -6.05 8.41
CA GLU A 117 -8.73 -7.20 9.23
C GLU A 117 -8.94 -8.42 8.36
N GLY A 118 -8.22 -9.52 8.62
CA GLY A 118 -8.19 -10.67 7.73
C GLY A 118 -9.50 -11.42 7.61
N ASP A 119 -10.19 -11.60 8.73
CA ASP A 119 -11.39 -12.44 8.80
C ASP A 119 -12.61 -11.73 8.23
N LYS A 120 -12.76 -10.45 8.55
CA LYS A 120 -13.89 -9.62 8.09
C LYS A 120 -13.62 -8.93 6.76
N GLU A 121 -12.35 -8.85 6.35
CA GLU A 121 -11.89 -8.04 5.21
C GLU A 121 -12.27 -6.56 5.32
N GLU A 122 -12.40 -6.09 6.55
CA GLU A 122 -12.69 -4.69 6.86
C GLU A 122 -11.39 -3.90 6.90
N ARG A 123 -11.47 -2.64 6.49
CA ARG A 123 -10.35 -1.69 6.60
C ARG A 123 -10.69 -0.61 7.61
N GLY A 124 -9.66 -0.09 8.26
CA GLY A 124 -9.78 1.04 9.17
C GLY A 124 -8.53 1.88 9.17
N MET A 125 -8.69 3.18 9.37
CA MET A 125 -7.59 4.11 9.60
C MET A 125 -7.60 4.54 11.06
N THR A 126 -6.42 4.55 11.68
CA THR A 126 -6.25 5.00 13.05
C THR A 126 -5.08 5.99 13.10
N SER A 127 -5.22 7.07 13.85
CA SER A 127 -4.11 8.00 14.08
C SER A 127 -3.17 7.42 15.12
N LEU A 128 -1.87 7.57 14.90
CA LEU A 128 -0.90 7.27 15.95
C LEU A 128 -1.00 8.32 17.07
N PRO A 129 -0.86 7.93 18.35
CA PRO A 129 -0.79 8.90 19.43
C PRO A 129 0.43 9.81 19.25
N ASP A 130 0.26 11.11 19.54
CA ASP A 130 1.26 12.15 19.25
C ASP A 130 2.65 11.82 19.84
N SER A 131 2.68 11.18 21.03
CA SER A 131 3.91 10.73 21.70
C SER A 131 4.75 9.71 20.91
N LEU A 132 4.16 8.99 19.96
CA LEU A 132 4.85 8.01 19.13
C LEU A 132 5.34 8.61 17.81
N GLY A 133 4.63 9.62 17.28
CA GLY A 133 4.96 10.31 16.03
C GLY A 133 6.33 10.98 16.07
N GLU A 134 6.68 11.61 17.19
CA GLU A 134 8.00 12.25 17.41
C GLU A 134 9.15 11.23 17.43
N LYS A 135 8.88 9.98 17.84
CA LYS A 135 9.90 8.95 17.99
C LYS A 135 10.24 8.28 16.66
N ILE A 136 9.29 8.15 15.73
CA ILE A 136 9.50 7.55 14.40
C ILE A 136 10.54 8.34 13.59
N VAL A 137 10.62 9.66 13.77
CA VAL A 137 11.67 10.51 13.15
C VAL A 137 13.09 10.11 13.60
N ARG A 138 13.24 9.43 14.75
CA ARG A 138 14.56 9.04 15.29
C ARG A 138 14.92 7.56 15.14
N VAL A 139 13.99 6.67 14.78
CA VAL A 139 14.32 5.24 14.64
C VAL A 139 14.76 4.93 13.21
N ARG A 140 16.01 5.27 12.89
CA ARG A 140 16.79 4.42 11.98
C ARG A 140 17.09 3.15 12.76
N SER A 141 16.42 2.04 12.42
CA SER A 141 16.66 0.75 13.07
C SER A 141 18.16 0.41 13.06
N PRO A 142 18.75 -0.02 14.18
CA PRO A 142 20.04 -0.68 14.13
C PRO A 142 19.84 -2.05 13.45
N MET A 143 20.62 -2.33 12.40
CA MET A 143 20.73 -3.68 11.86
C MET A 143 21.11 -4.65 12.98
N CYS A 144 20.20 -5.56 13.32
CA CYS A 144 20.52 -6.73 14.13
C CYS A 144 21.59 -7.56 13.40
N HIS A 145 22.84 -7.45 13.82
CA HIS A 145 23.87 -8.42 13.47
C HIS A 145 23.67 -9.65 14.35
N SER A 146 23.16 -10.73 13.77
CA SER A 146 23.30 -12.05 14.38
C SER A 146 24.77 -12.46 14.29
N LYS A 147 25.48 -12.45 15.43
CA LYS A 147 26.76 -13.13 15.55
C LYS A 147 26.47 -14.64 15.50
N GLY A 148 26.76 -15.25 14.35
CA GLY A 148 26.91 -16.69 14.25
C GLY A 148 28.09 -17.10 15.13
N ASN A 149 27.81 -17.88 16.17
CA ASN A 149 28.83 -18.54 16.95
C ASN A 149 29.19 -19.83 16.23
N SER A 150 30.42 -19.94 15.74
CA SER A 150 30.97 -21.16 15.15
C SER A 150 32.26 -21.52 15.86
N GLY A 151 32.29 -22.71 16.45
CA GLY A 151 33.50 -23.35 16.99
C GLY A 151 33.60 -23.31 18.50
#